data_AF-A0A2X1PGK2-F1
#
_entry.id   AF-A0A2X1PGK2-F1
#
_cell.length_a   1.000
_cell.length_b   1.000
_cell.length_c   1.000
_cell.angle_alpha   90.00
_cell.angle_beta   90.00
_cell.angle_gamma   90.00
#
_symmetry.space_group_name_H-M   'P 1'
#
loop_
_entity.id
_entity.type
_entity.pdbx_description
1 polymer ?
#
loop_
_entity_poly.entity_id
_entity_poly.type
_entity_poly.pdbx_seq_one_letter_code
_entity_poly.pdbx_strand_id
1 'polypeptide(L)' 'MNVLESRDMAMQVCEAYVKVTEKLGVPYVFKASFDKANRSSIHSYRGPGMEEGLKIFQELKDTFG' A
#
# COMPACT_ATOMS: atom_id res chain seq x y z
N MET A 1 2.47 -1.43 -6.43
CA MET A 1 2.37 -0.04 -5.91
C MET A 1 3.64 0.30 -5.12
N ASN A 2 4.25 1.47 -5.35
CA ASN A 2 5.50 1.86 -4.66
C ASN A 2 5.24 2.78 -3.45
N VAL A 3 4.41 3.81 -3.65
CA VAL A 3 3.90 4.76 -2.66
C VAL A 3 2.38 4.62 -2.58
N LEU A 4 1.75 4.89 -1.43
CA LEU A 4 0.29 4.96 -1.34
C LEU A 4 -0.22 6.13 -2.19
N GLU A 5 -0.93 5.82 -3.27
CA GLU A 5 -1.49 6.82 -4.18
C GLU A 5 -2.92 7.21 -3.78
N SER A 6 -3.74 6.22 -3.39
CA SER A 6 -5.06 6.40 -2.81
C SER A 6 -5.47 5.14 -2.03
N ARG A 7 -6.48 5.26 -1.17
CA ARG A 7 -7.11 4.12 -0.48
C ARG A 7 -7.60 3.07 -1.48
N ASP A 8 -8.41 3.49 -2.45
CA ASP A 8 -9.07 2.57 -3.38
C ASP A 8 -8.06 1.79 -4.23
N MET A 9 -6.99 2.46 -4.70
CA MET A 9 -5.91 1.77 -5.41
C MET A 9 -5.19 0.76 -4.51
N ALA A 10 -4.96 1.12 -3.24
CA ALA A 10 -4.32 0.21 -2.30
C ALA A 10 -5.16 -1.07 -2.09
N MET A 11 -6.47 -0.92 -1.93
CA MET A 11 -7.42 -2.04 -1.78
C MET A 11 -7.42 -2.95 -3.00
N GLN A 12 -7.55 -2.38 -4.21
CA GLN A 12 -7.55 -3.15 -5.46
C GLN A 12 -6.24 -3.92 -5.67
N VAL A 13 -5.11 -3.28 -5.38
CA VAL A 13 -3.79 -3.89 -5.51
C VAL A 13 -3.61 -5.02 -4.51
N CYS A 14 -3.99 -4.81 -3.24
CA CYS A 14 -3.90 -5.84 -2.21
C CYS A 14 -4.75 -7.06 -2.55
N GLU A 15 -6.02 -6.85 -2.93
CA GLU A 15 -6.94 -7.92 -3.34
C GLU A 15 -6.35 -8.77 -4.48
N ALA A 16 -5.79 -8.11 -5.49
CA ALA A 16 -5.18 -8.80 -6.63
C ALA A 16 -3.98 -9.66 -6.20
N TYR A 17 -3.11 -9.15 -5.33
CA TYR A 17 -1.96 -9.91 -4.85
C TYR A 17 -2.37 -11.08 -3.95
N VAL A 18 -3.26 -10.86 -2.97
CA VAL A 18 -3.77 -11.89 -2.07
C VAL A 18 -4.33 -13.07 -2.86
N LYS A 19 -5.22 -12.80 -3.84
CA LYS A 19 -5.80 -13.85 -4.71
C LYS A 19 -4.73 -14.67 -5.44
N VAL A 20 -3.68 -14.03 -5.94
CA VAL A 20 -2.60 -14.71 -6.67
C VAL A 20 -1.74 -15.52 -5.70
N THR A 21 -1.35 -14.95 -4.57
CA THR A 21 -0.45 -15.60 -3.61
C THR A 21 -1.13 -16.76 -2.88
N GLU A 22 -2.42 -16.65 -2.59
CA GLU A 22 -3.23 -17.76 -2.07
C GLU A 22 -3.28 -18.93 -3.05
N LYS A 23 -3.56 -18.65 -4.33
CA LYS A 23 -3.55 -19.68 -5.38
C LYS A 23 -2.21 -20.39 -5.51
N LEU A 24 -1.11 -19.68 -5.28
CA LEU A 24 0.25 -20.22 -5.37
C LEU A 24 0.78 -20.81 -4.06
N GLY A 25 0.05 -20.66 -2.94
CA GLY A 25 0.51 -21.07 -1.61
C GLY A 25 1.73 -20.29 -1.11
N VAL A 26 1.91 -19.04 -1.54
CA VAL A 26 3.06 -18.19 -1.17
C VAL A 26 2.64 -17.22 -0.07
N PRO A 27 3.39 -17.11 1.05
CA PRO A 27 3.14 -16.09 2.05
C PRO A 27 3.25 -14.69 1.47
N TYR A 28 2.29 -13.82 1.79
CA TYR A 28 2.23 -12.46 1.28
C TYR A 28 2.33 -11.43 2.40
N VAL A 29 3.13 -10.37 2.16
CA VAL A 29 3.18 -9.18 3.00
C VAL A 29 2.95 -7.98 2.11
N PHE A 30 1.86 -7.26 2.36
CA PHE A 30 1.58 -6.02 1.64
C PHE A 30 2.59 -4.93 2.02
N LYS A 31 3.16 -4.25 1.03
CA LYS A 31 4.11 -3.16 1.26
C LYS A 31 3.82 -1.98 0.33
N ALA A 32 3.79 -0.79 0.91
CA ALA A 32 3.87 0.49 0.22
C ALA A 32 4.57 1.52 1.10
N SER A 33 5.02 2.64 0.54
CA SER A 33 5.51 3.77 1.34
C SER A 33 4.38 4.78 1.55
N PHE A 34 4.15 5.24 2.78
CA PHE A 34 3.26 6.38 3.05
C PHE A 34 3.93 7.74 2.76
N ASP A 35 5.27 7.76 2.72
CA ASP A 35 6.08 8.93 2.39
C ASP A 35 7.35 8.49 1.63
N LYS A 36 7.68 9.21 0.56
CA LYS A 36 8.95 9.11 -0.17
C LYS A 36 9.83 10.30 0.22
N ALA A 37 10.46 10.21 1.39
CA ALA A 37 11.25 11.30 1.96
C ALA A 37 12.46 11.75 1.13
N ASN A 38 12.86 10.96 0.13
CA ASN A 38 14.09 11.12 -0.63
C ASN A 38 13.86 11.42 -2.12
N ARG A 39 12.78 12.13 -2.47
CA ARG A 39 12.57 12.59 -3.85
C ARG A 39 13.52 13.74 -4.19
N SER A 40 14.18 13.68 -5.35
CA SER A 40 15.12 14.72 -5.81
C SER A 40 14.43 16.03 -6.15
N SER A 41 13.18 16.00 -6.62
CA SER A 41 12.38 17.20 -6.87
C SER A 41 11.39 17.43 -5.74
N ILE A 42 11.35 18.67 -5.23
CA ILE A 42 10.43 19.07 -4.16
C ILE A 42 8.95 19.04 -4.58
N HIS A 43 8.68 19.14 -5.89
CA HIS A 43 7.32 19.11 -6.44
C HIS A 43 6.80 17.69 -6.67
N SER A 44 7.62 16.67 -6.44
CA SER A 44 7.20 15.28 -6.58
C SER A 44 6.23 14.89 -5.47
N TYR A 45 5.12 14.24 -5.83
CA TYR A 45 4.22 13.62 -4.84
C TYR A 45 4.99 12.61 -3.98
N ARG A 46 4.83 12.72 -2.66
CA ARG A 46 5.55 11.87 -1.69
C ARG A 46 4.67 10.80 -1.06
N GLY A 47 3.36 10.93 -1.11
CA GLY A 47 2.43 10.04 -0.41
C GLY A 47 1.47 10.82 0.50
N PRO A 48 0.54 10.12 1.15
CA PRO A 48 -0.48 10.71 2.01
C PRO A 48 0.06 11.14 3.39
N GLY A 49 1.29 10.75 3.74
CA GLY A 49 1.88 10.99 5.05
C GLY A 49 1.57 9.87 6.06
N MET A 50 2.20 9.95 7.23
CA MET A 50 2.19 8.88 8.24
C MET A 50 0.78 8.55 8.74
N GLU A 51 0.02 9.54 9.20
CA GLU A 51 -1.27 9.30 9.85
C GLU A 51 -2.28 8.65 8.90
N GLU A 52 -2.47 9.24 7.73
CA GLU A 52 -3.39 8.71 6.72
C GLU A 52 -2.89 7.39 6.14
N GLY A 53 -1.57 7.26 5.92
CA GLY A 53 -0.97 6.02 5.46
C GLY A 53 -1.21 4.85 6.43
N LEU A 54 -1.10 5.09 7.74
CA LEU A 54 -1.38 4.08 8.76
C LEU A 54 -2.86 3.69 8.84
N LYS A 55 -3.79 4.63 8.62
CA LYS A 55 -5.22 4.31 8.50
C LYS A 55 -5.49 3.37 7.33
N ILE A 56 -4.89 3.65 6.18
CA ILE A 56 -5.00 2.78 5.00
C ILE A 56 -4.38 1.40 5.28
N PHE A 57 -3.21 1.34 5.93
CA PHE A 57 -2.60 0.04 6.28
C PHE A 57 -3.43 -0.76 7.27
N GLN A 58 -4.06 -0.10 8.26
CA GLN A 58 -4.95 -0.77 9.21
C GLN A 58 -6.15 -1.37 8.47
N GLU A 59 -6.79 -0.61 7.59
CA GLU A 59 -7.94 -1.09 6.82
C GLU A 59 -7.58 -2.25 5.87
N LEU A 60 -6.43 -2.17 5.21
CA LEU A 60 -5.90 -3.27 4.39
C LEU A 60 -5.69 -4.54 5.22
N LYS A 61 -5.16 -4.38 6.44
CA LYS A 61 -5.00 -5.49 7.37
C LYS A 61 -6.37 -6.05 7.72
N ASP A 62 -7.27 -5.25 8.29
CA ASP A 62 -8.60 -5.70 8.72
C ASP A 62 -9.42 -6.37 7.60
N THR A 63 -9.20 -6.00 6.34
CA THR A 63 -9.92 -6.56 5.18
C THR A 63 -9.30 -7.86 4.66
N PHE A 64 -7.97 -8.02 4.73
CA PHE A 64 -7.24 -9.10 4.04
C PHE A 64 -6.36 -9.97 4.95
N GLY A 65 -6.24 -9.69 6.26
CA GLY A 65 -5.41 -10.45 7.22
C GLY A 65 -5.25 -9.79 8.59
#